data_AF-A0A430S2Q0-F1
#
_entry.id   AF-A0A430S2Q0-F1
#
_cell.length_a   1.000
_cell.length_b   1.000
_cell.length_c   1.000
_cell.angle_alpha   90.00
_cell.angle_beta   90.00
_cell.angle_gamma   90.00
#
_symmetry.space_group_name_H-M   'P 1'
#
loop_
_entity.id
_entity.type
_entity.pdbx_description
1 polymer ?
#
loop_
_entity_poly.entity_id
_entity_poly.type
_entity_poly.pdbx_seq_one_letter_code
_entity_poly.pdbx_strand_id
1 'polypeptide(L)'
;MSYETLDTLGRRMVQKLREAAGASQNAPAYLFWGQTPEELWKVLRDFAQNEALRAGIPPEILFPLRSVITRNGYTVMAILFHRGKLHLTGARVQVMPTAKA
;
A
#
# COMPACT_ATOMS: atom_id res chain seq x y z
N MET A 1 22.21 -4.88 -8.02
CA MET A 1 20.74 -4.95 -7.81
C MET A 1 20.51 -5.60 -6.47
N SER A 2 19.90 -4.91 -5.49
CA SER A 2 19.59 -5.50 -4.18
C SER A 2 18.23 -6.18 -4.26
N TYR A 3 18.19 -7.46 -3.93
CA TYR A 3 16.95 -8.21 -3.80
C TYR A 3 16.47 -8.11 -2.36
N GLU A 4 15.22 -7.70 -2.18
CA GLU A 4 14.59 -7.69 -0.87
C GLU A 4 13.23 -8.37 -0.93
N THR A 5 12.82 -8.97 0.19
CA THR A 5 11.50 -9.58 0.29
C THR A 5 10.43 -8.49 0.37
N LEU A 6 9.22 -8.81 -0.12
CA LEU A 6 8.07 -7.92 -0.01
C LEU A 6 7.75 -7.55 1.45
N ASP A 7 7.98 -8.47 2.37
CA ASP A 7 7.80 -8.27 3.81
C ASP A 7 8.77 -7.22 4.37
N THR A 8 10.06 -7.29 4.01
CA THR A 8 11.07 -6.28 4.42
C THR A 8 10.78 -4.91 3.80
N LEU A 9 10.44 -4.87 2.50
CA LEU A 9 10.01 -3.65 1.83
C LEU A 9 8.79 -3.05 2.53
N GLY A 10 7.79 -3.88 2.82
CA GLY A 10 6.53 -3.51 3.46
C GLY A 10 6.75 -2.88 4.83
N ARG A 11 7.53 -3.53 5.69
CA ARG A 11 7.90 -2.98 7.01
C ARG A 11 8.59 -1.62 6.89
N ARG A 12 9.53 -1.48 5.95
CA ARG A 12 10.23 -0.20 5.72
C ARG A 12 9.28 0.89 5.23
N MET A 13 8.38 0.57 4.30
CA MET A 13 7.39 1.52 3.79
C MET A 13 6.45 1.99 4.91
N VAL A 14 5.92 1.07 5.70
CA VAL A 14 5.04 1.38 6.83
C VAL A 14 5.76 2.22 7.89
N GLN A 15 7.02 1.90 8.20
CA GLN A 15 7.80 2.67 9.16
C GLN A 15 7.99 4.12 8.71
N LYS A 16 8.44 4.33 7.46
CA LYS A 16 8.57 5.67 6.87
C LYS A 16 7.25 6.42 6.84
N LEU A 17 6.16 5.72 6.54
CA LEU A 17 4.82 6.31 6.48
C LEU A 17 4.35 6.79 7.86
N ARG A 18 4.62 6.02 8.91
CA ARG A 18 4.33 6.39 10.31
C ARG A 18 5.14 7.61 10.73
N GLU A 19 6.43 7.62 10.44
CA GLU A 19 7.32 8.76 10.73
C GLU A 19 6.83 10.03 10.04
N ALA A 20 6.52 9.96 8.75
CA ALA A 20 5.97 11.09 7.99
C ALA A 20 4.61 11.57 8.51
N ALA A 21 3.79 10.67 9.06
CA ALA A 21 2.50 10.98 9.66
C ALA A 21 2.59 11.46 11.12
N GLY A 22 3.76 11.36 11.76
CA GLY A 22 3.90 11.57 13.21
C GLY A 22 3.11 10.53 14.04
N ALA A 23 2.87 9.35 13.48
CA ALA A 23 2.10 8.29 14.10
C ALA A 23 3.00 7.36 14.94
N SER A 24 2.43 6.76 15.98
CA SER A 24 3.17 5.78 16.81
C SER A 24 3.48 4.51 16.02
N GLN A 25 4.43 3.71 16.51
CA GLN A 25 4.75 2.41 15.90
C GLN A 25 3.57 1.42 15.91
N ASN A 26 2.60 1.61 16.80
CA ASN A 26 1.41 0.78 16.90
C ASN A 26 0.24 1.30 16.07
N ALA A 27 0.40 2.41 15.36
CA ALA A 27 -0.66 2.94 14.50
C ALA A 27 -0.98 1.92 13.39
N PRO A 28 -2.28 1.58 13.20
CA PRO A 28 -2.68 0.62 12.19
C PRO A 28 -2.31 1.14 10.81
N ALA A 29 -1.62 0.29 10.05
CA ALA A 29 -1.20 0.55 8.69
C ALA A 29 -1.42 -0.72 7.87
N TYR A 30 -1.80 -0.52 6.61
CA TYR A 30 -2.11 -1.61 5.68
C TYR A 30 -1.09 -1.60 4.55
N LEU A 31 -0.71 -2.81 4.12
CA LEU A 31 0.14 -3.02 2.96
C LEU A 31 -0.67 -3.79 1.92
N PHE A 32 -0.69 -3.26 0.71
CA PHE A 32 -1.34 -3.86 -0.45
C PHE A 32 -0.32 -4.07 -1.54
N TRP A 33 -0.48 -5.16 -2.30
CA TRP A 33 0.39 -5.47 -3.42
C TRP A 33 -0.38 -6.19 -4.53
N GLY A 34 0.12 -6.07 -5.75
CA GLY A 34 -0.31 -6.80 -6.94
C GLY A 34 0.87 -7.02 -7.87
N GLN A 35 0.74 -7.91 -8.86
CA GLN A 35 1.80 -8.12 -9.87
C GLN A 35 1.84 -6.96 -10.87
N THR A 36 0.71 -6.29 -11.08
CA THR A 36 0.55 -5.13 -11.95
C THR A 36 -0.10 -3.95 -11.20
N PRO A 37 0.03 -2.72 -11.70
CA PRO A 37 -0.70 -1.57 -11.16
C PRO A 37 -2.22 -1.78 -11.17
N GLU A 38 -2.75 -2.46 -12.19
CA GLU A 38 -4.18 -2.79 -12.31
C GLU A 38 -4.62 -3.76 -11.21
N GLU A 39 -3.81 -4.76 -10.90
CA GLU A 39 -4.08 -5.70 -9.80
C GLU A 39 -4.02 -5.03 -8.44
N LEU A 40 -3.00 -4.18 -8.19
CA LEU A 40 -2.92 -3.39 -6.96
C LEU A 40 -4.18 -2.54 -6.78
N TRP A 41 -4.64 -1.88 -7.84
CA TRP A 41 -5.88 -1.10 -7.80
C TRP A 41 -7.09 -1.97 -7.50
N LYS A 42 -7.19 -3.16 -8.10
CA LYS A 42 -8.28 -4.10 -7.81
C LYS A 42 -8.32 -4.46 -6.33
N VAL A 43 -7.19 -4.85 -5.74
CA VAL A 43 -7.09 -5.18 -4.30
C VAL A 43 -7.52 -4.00 -3.43
N LEU A 44 -7.05 -2.79 -3.73
CA LEU A 44 -7.40 -1.58 -2.97
C LEU A 44 -8.89 -1.23 -3.06
N ARG A 45 -9.48 -1.37 -4.26
CA ARG A 45 -10.91 -1.13 -4.48
C ARG A 45 -11.75 -2.16 -3.73
N ASP A 46 -11.37 -3.44 -3.80
CA ASP A 46 -12.11 -4.52 -3.14
C ASP A 46 -12.01 -4.36 -1.60
N PHE A 47 -10.86 -3.88 -1.07
CA PHE A 47 -10.72 -3.45 0.33
C PHE A 47 -11.63 -2.27 0.69
N ALA A 48 -11.67 -1.23 -0.16
CA ALA A 48 -12.49 -0.03 0.08
C ALA A 48 -13.99 -0.34 0.16
N GLN A 49 -14.44 -1.34 -0.60
CA GLN A 49 -15.82 -1.82 -0.64
C GLN A 49 -16.16 -2.72 0.56
N ASN A 50 -15.16 -3.24 1.28
CA ASN A 50 -15.38 -4.10 2.42
C ASN A 50 -15.40 -3.27 3.72
N GLU A 51 -16.60 -3.00 4.22
CA GLU A 51 -16.80 -2.18 5.43
C GLU A 51 -16.16 -2.77 6.68
N ALA A 52 -16.09 -4.10 6.79
CA ALA A 52 -15.47 -4.78 7.92
C ALA A 52 -13.93 -4.63 7.93
N LEU A 53 -13.32 -4.49 6.75
CA LEU A 53 -11.86 -4.40 6.60
C LEU A 53 -11.34 -2.96 6.62
N ARG A 54 -12.12 -1.97 6.18
CA ARG A 54 -11.62 -0.60 5.98
C ARG A 54 -11.26 0.16 7.26
N ALA A 55 -11.57 -0.37 8.45
CA ALA A 55 -11.21 0.19 9.77
C ALA A 55 -11.41 1.72 9.91
N GLY A 56 -12.50 2.25 9.34
CA GLY A 56 -12.82 3.67 9.39
C GLY A 56 -12.11 4.54 8.34
N ILE A 57 -11.43 3.96 7.34
CA ILE A 57 -10.95 4.67 6.16
C ILE A 57 -12.16 4.93 5.24
N PRO A 58 -12.54 6.19 4.99
CA PRO A 58 -13.65 6.50 4.09
C PRO A 58 -13.31 6.12 2.65
N PRO A 59 -14.21 5.43 1.92
CA PRO A 59 -13.95 4.94 0.58
C PRO A 59 -13.68 6.07 -0.42
N GLU A 60 -14.24 7.27 -0.19
CA GLU A 60 -14.06 8.46 -1.00
C GLU A 60 -12.58 8.86 -1.13
N ILE A 61 -11.79 8.59 -0.08
CA ILE A 61 -10.37 8.94 -0.04
C ILE A 61 -9.52 7.96 -0.87
N LEU A 62 -10.05 6.77 -1.17
CA LEU A 62 -9.34 5.72 -1.93
C LEU A 62 -9.59 5.82 -3.45
N PHE A 63 -10.65 6.49 -3.91
CA PHE A 63 -10.96 6.63 -5.34
C PHE A 63 -9.90 7.36 -6.20
N PRO A 64 -9.21 8.42 -5.75
CA PRO A 64 -8.17 9.06 -6.58
C PRO A 64 -6.91 8.20 -6.74
N LEU A 65 -6.79 7.09 -6.00
CA LEU A 65 -5.58 6.27 -6.00
C LEU A 65 -5.32 5.56 -7.31
N ARG A 66 -6.36 5.25 -8.10
CA ARG A 66 -6.17 4.60 -9.41
C ARG A 66 -5.21 5.40 -10.28
N SER A 67 -5.41 6.71 -10.39
CA SER A 67 -4.54 7.57 -11.21
C SER A 67 -3.13 7.64 -10.66
N VAL A 68 -2.95 7.68 -9.33
CA VAL A 68 -1.62 7.69 -8.69
C VAL A 68 -0.88 6.38 -8.96
N ILE A 69 -1.56 5.25 -8.81
CA ILE A 69 -1.01 3.90 -9.03
C ILE A 69 -0.57 3.74 -10.48
N THR A 70 -1.45 4.02 -11.43
CA THR A 70 -1.16 3.84 -12.86
C THR A 70 -0.06 4.80 -13.33
N ARG A 71 -0.11 6.08 -12.95
CA ARG A 71 0.91 7.07 -13.38
C ARG A 71 2.31 6.74 -12.87
N ASN A 72 2.42 6.24 -11.65
CA ASN A 72 3.73 5.91 -11.05
C ASN A 72 4.13 4.45 -11.25
N GLY A 73 3.26 3.61 -11.83
CA GLY A 73 3.50 2.18 -12.01
C GLY A 73 3.69 1.43 -10.68
N TYR A 74 2.97 1.84 -9.62
CA TYR A 74 3.09 1.19 -8.33
C TYR A 74 2.48 -0.21 -8.36
N THR A 75 3.20 -1.16 -7.76
CA THR A 75 2.74 -2.54 -7.57
C THR A 75 2.64 -2.89 -6.08
N VAL A 76 3.15 -2.02 -5.20
CA VAL A 76 3.00 -2.10 -3.74
C VAL A 76 2.57 -0.73 -3.20
N MET A 77 1.65 -0.71 -2.23
CA MET A 77 1.20 0.51 -1.57
C MET A 77 1.00 0.30 -0.07
N ALA A 78 1.53 1.22 0.73
CA ALA A 78 1.26 1.28 2.16
C ALA A 78 0.29 2.44 2.44
N ILE A 79 -0.67 2.22 3.33
CA ILE A 79 -1.71 3.18 3.70
C ILE A 79 -1.82 3.24 5.21
N LEU A 80 -1.97 4.45 5.75
CA LEU A 80 -2.19 4.71 7.17
C LEU A 80 -3.20 5.86 7.30
N PHE A 81 -4.20 5.68 8.16
CA PHE A 81 -5.14 6.75 8.51
C PHE A 81 -4.86 7.22 9.93
N HIS A 82 -4.49 8.49 10.07
CA HIS A 82 -4.10 9.05 11.35
C HIS A 82 -4.56 10.50 11.47
N ARG A 83 -5.17 10.85 12.60
CA ARG A 83 -5.67 12.21 12.90
C ARG A 83 -6.55 12.79 11.78
N GLY A 84 -7.44 11.96 11.22
CA GLY A 84 -8.37 12.37 10.15
C GLY A 84 -7.73 12.53 8.77
N LYS A 85 -6.47 12.12 8.58
CA LYS A 85 -5.76 12.22 7.31
C LYS A 85 -5.32 10.85 6.82
N LEU A 86 -5.47 10.63 5.51
CA LEU A 86 -4.90 9.48 4.82
C LEU A 86 -3.46 9.80 4.43
N HIS A 87 -2.55 8.96 4.88
CA HIS A 87 -1.15 8.93 4.48
C HIS A 87 -0.94 7.69 3.62
N LEU A 88 -0.21 7.84 2.52
CA LEU A 88 0.11 6.73 1.63
C LEU A 88 1.50 6.86 1.03
N THR A 89 2.09 5.73 0.68
CA THR A 89 3.33 5.66 -0.11
C THR A 89 3.29 4.44 -1.02
N GLY A 90 3.86 4.55 -2.22
CA GLY A 90 3.90 3.47 -3.20
C GLY A 90 5.31 3.10 -3.63
N ALA A 91 5.47 1.87 -4.13
CA ALA A 91 6.70 1.39 -4.74
C ALA A 91 6.39 0.57 -5.99
N ARG A 92 7.28 0.68 -6.99
CA ARG A 92 7.30 -0.22 -8.14
C ARG A 92 8.28 -1.34 -7.84
N VAL A 93 7.77 -2.56 -7.81
CA VAL A 93 8.54 -3.78 -7.59
C VAL A 93 8.35 -4.69 -8.79
N GLN A 94 9.45 -5.23 -9.30
CA GLN A 94 9.43 -6.26 -10.32
C GLN A 94 9.56 -7.61 -9.61
N VAL A 95 8.48 -8.39 -9.58
CA VAL A 95 8.50 -9.72 -8.98
C VAL A 95 9.23 -10.63 -9.97
N MET A 96 10.43 -11.08 -9.60
CA MET A 96 11.07 -12.17 -10.34
C MET A 96 10.37 -13.47 -9.96
N PRO A 97 9.94 -14.29 -10.94
CA PRO A 97 9.54 -15.65 -10.63
C PRO A 97 10.74 -16.33 -9.99
N THR A 98 10.56 -16.88 -8.79
CA THR A 98 11.53 -17.80 -8.21
C THR A 98 11.74 -18.90 -9.23
N ALA A 99 12.96 -19.00 -9.77
CA ALA A 99 13.33 -20.13 -10.60
C ALA A 99 13.03 -21.39 -9.77
N LYS A 100 12.04 -22.17 -10.20
CA LYS A 100 11.89 -23.53 -9.68
C LYS A 100 13.17 -24.26 -10.09
N ALA A 101 13.96 -24.65 -9.08
CA ALA A 101 15.07 -25.57 -9.26
C ALA A 101 14.56 -26.93 -9.75
#